data_AF-A0A2A2CYJ6-F1
#
_entry.id   AF-A0A2A2CYJ6-F1
#
_cell.length_a   1.000
_cell.length_b   1.000
_cell.length_c   1.000
_cell.angle_alpha   90.00
_cell.angle_beta   90.00
_cell.angle_gamma   90.00
#
_symmetry.space_group_name_H-M   'P 1'
#
loop_
_entity.id
_entity.type
_entity.pdbx_description
1 polymer ?
#
loop_
_entity_poly.entity_id
_entity_poly.type
_entity_poly.pdbx_seq_one_letter_code
_entity_poly.pdbx_strand_id
1 'polypeptide(L)'
;MGYRVEVRDKDLNRIGEIDTWIKLDLVIRHCQQGTWQLLVKDRTPQARLLQCGGGIIVWQNGVDFPVFTGQIEFFQRYWTVEQHTGVGSVFVGGKCDNKLAYSRLAFPDPSKAVGQQYQAKESRGASGSAGEALWWELDHAIGPRALPDRQVPGVEVGGLPAVGDTVADRLRFDVLGTKTEEWCRAKNVGYRFVCDPDRKRR
;
A
#
# COMPACT_ATOMS: atom_id res chain seq x y z
N MET A 1 -24.79 -3.29 3.86
CA MET A 1 -23.57 -3.21 3.03
C MET A 1 -22.60 -4.26 3.54
N GLY A 2 -22.21 -5.22 2.71
CA GLY A 2 -21.28 -6.29 3.09
C GLY A 2 -19.85 -5.99 2.62
N TYR A 3 -18.88 -6.56 3.31
CA TYR A 3 -17.48 -6.57 2.91
C TYR A 3 -17.06 -7.99 2.55
N ARG A 4 -16.23 -8.12 1.53
CA ARG A 4 -15.60 -9.38 1.12
C ARG A 4 -14.10 -9.27 1.31
N VAL A 5 -13.48 -10.25 1.94
CA VAL A 5 -12.03 -10.28 2.18
C VAL A 5 -11.42 -11.40 1.35
N GLU A 6 -10.66 -11.03 0.34
CA GLU A 6 -9.87 -11.95 -0.47
C GLU A 6 -8.43 -11.98 0.01
N VAL A 7 -7.75 -13.10 -0.24
CA VAL A 7 -6.34 -13.31 0.10
C VAL A 7 -5.52 -13.38 -1.18
N ARG A 8 -4.36 -12.73 -1.14
CA ARG A 8 -3.34 -12.80 -2.17
C ARG A 8 -2.05 -13.44 -1.66
N ASP A 9 -1.35 -14.13 -2.53
CA ASP A 9 -0.02 -14.67 -2.26
C ASP A 9 1.08 -13.58 -2.35
N LYS A 10 2.33 -14.01 -2.15
CA LYS A 10 3.53 -13.16 -2.27
C LYS A 10 3.76 -12.63 -3.68
N ASP A 11 3.24 -13.32 -4.69
CA ASP A 11 3.39 -13.00 -6.11
C ASP A 11 2.23 -12.12 -6.62
N LEU A 12 1.35 -11.69 -5.70
CA LEU A 12 0.16 -10.84 -5.91
C LEU A 12 -1.02 -11.56 -6.58
N ASN A 13 -1.03 -12.88 -6.62
CA ASN A 13 -2.14 -13.65 -7.18
C ASN A 13 -3.22 -13.89 -6.13
N ARG A 14 -4.50 -13.82 -6.53
CA ARG A 14 -5.64 -14.22 -5.70
C ARG A 14 -5.59 -15.72 -5.45
N ILE A 15 -5.60 -16.13 -4.18
CA ILE A 15 -5.56 -17.55 -3.77
C ILE A 15 -6.86 -18.03 -3.11
N GLY A 16 -7.72 -17.12 -2.66
CA GLY A 16 -9.01 -17.49 -2.10
C GLY A 16 -9.69 -16.34 -1.35
N GLU A 17 -10.76 -16.68 -0.64
CA GLU A 17 -11.59 -15.76 0.14
C GLU A 17 -11.64 -16.21 1.60
N ILE A 18 -11.68 -15.24 2.51
CA ILE A 18 -11.97 -15.45 3.92
C ILE A 18 -13.39 -14.97 4.14
N ASP A 19 -14.33 -15.91 4.17
CA ASP A 19 -15.75 -15.70 4.42
C ASP A 19 -16.11 -15.76 5.92
N THR A 20 -15.23 -16.37 6.71
CA THR A 20 -15.44 -16.62 8.14
C THR A 20 -14.26 -16.12 8.95
N TRP A 21 -14.52 -15.17 9.86
CA TRP A 21 -13.53 -14.64 10.79
C TRP A 21 -14.13 -14.37 12.16
N ILE A 22 -13.30 -14.33 13.19
CA ILE A 22 -13.69 -13.99 14.56
C ILE A 22 -13.74 -12.46 14.71
N LYS A 23 -12.75 -11.77 14.16
CA LYS A 23 -12.64 -10.31 14.22
C LYS A 23 -11.87 -9.78 13.02
N LEU A 24 -12.33 -8.66 12.46
CA LEU A 24 -11.66 -7.92 11.41
C LEU A 24 -11.67 -6.43 11.80
N ASP A 25 -10.50 -5.87 12.02
CA ASP A 25 -10.30 -4.44 12.30
C ASP A 25 -9.60 -3.79 11.11
N LEU A 26 -10.24 -2.78 10.51
CA LEU A 26 -9.72 -2.04 9.36
C LEU A 26 -9.67 -0.55 9.69
N VAL A 27 -8.48 0.05 9.57
CA VAL A 27 -8.27 1.48 9.74
C VAL A 27 -7.88 2.07 8.39
N ILE A 28 -8.85 2.63 7.69
CA ILE A 28 -8.64 3.32 6.41
C ILE A 28 -8.37 4.80 6.69
N ARG A 29 -7.29 5.33 6.12
CA ARG A 29 -6.91 6.74 6.26
C ARG A 29 -6.78 7.38 4.88
N HIS A 30 -7.21 8.63 4.75
CA HIS A 30 -7.09 9.36 3.49
C HIS A 30 -5.62 9.67 3.19
N CYS A 31 -5.09 9.16 2.08
CA CYS A 31 -3.70 9.34 1.61
C CYS A 31 -2.58 8.94 2.58
N GLN A 32 -2.92 8.29 3.69
CA GLN A 32 -1.96 7.81 4.68
C GLN A 32 -1.87 6.28 4.65
N GLN A 33 -0.87 5.74 5.33
CA GLN A 33 -0.85 4.32 5.67
C GLN A 33 -1.97 4.00 6.68
N GLY A 34 -2.92 3.17 6.26
CA GLY A 34 -3.87 2.48 7.12
C GLY A 34 -3.29 1.20 7.71
N THR A 35 -4.02 0.60 8.65
CA THR A 35 -3.66 -0.67 9.30
C THR A 35 -4.83 -1.63 9.25
N TRP A 36 -4.53 -2.92 9.25
CA TRP A 36 -5.55 -3.96 9.31
C TRP A 36 -5.11 -5.10 10.22
N GLN A 37 -6.08 -5.74 10.85
CA GLN A 37 -5.88 -6.91 11.70
C GLN A 37 -7.03 -7.89 11.48
N LEU A 38 -6.70 -9.17 11.42
CA LEU A 38 -7.65 -10.25 11.19
C LEU A 38 -7.38 -11.39 12.17
N LEU A 39 -8.47 -11.86 12.76
CA LEU A 39 -8.51 -12.95 13.71
C LEU A 39 -9.33 -14.09 13.14
N VAL A 40 -8.70 -15.24 12.92
CA VAL A 40 -9.38 -16.45 12.42
C VAL A 40 -9.09 -17.65 13.31
N LYS A 41 -9.98 -18.63 13.29
CA LYS A 41 -9.77 -19.90 14.00
C LYS A 41 -8.69 -20.73 13.29
N ASP A 42 -7.76 -21.30 14.05
CA ASP A 42 -6.69 -22.11 13.48
C ASP A 42 -7.24 -23.44 12.91
N ARG A 43 -6.47 -24.06 12.01
CA ARG A 43 -6.79 -25.30 11.28
C ARG A 43 -8.02 -25.24 10.35
N THR A 44 -8.60 -24.07 10.16
CA THR A 44 -9.64 -23.81 9.15
C THR A 44 -9.02 -23.68 7.75
N PRO A 45 -9.77 -23.95 6.67
CA PRO A 45 -9.31 -23.67 5.30
C PRO A 45 -8.83 -22.22 5.11
N GLN A 46 -9.55 -21.27 5.71
CA GLN A 46 -9.25 -19.83 5.66
C GLN A 46 -7.89 -19.53 6.29
N ALA A 47 -7.58 -20.13 7.44
CA ALA A 47 -6.28 -19.96 8.10
C ALA A 47 -5.10 -20.50 7.26
N ARG A 48 -5.34 -21.49 6.38
CA ARG A 48 -4.32 -22.04 5.47
C ARG A 48 -4.01 -21.13 4.29
N LEU A 49 -4.92 -20.22 3.94
CA LEU A 49 -4.69 -19.20 2.91
C LEU A 49 -3.71 -18.11 3.40
N LEU A 50 -3.68 -17.84 4.71
CA LEU A 50 -2.84 -16.81 5.28
C LEU A 50 -1.38 -17.25 5.31
N GLN A 51 -0.54 -16.58 4.53
CA GLN A 51 0.89 -16.85 4.43
C GLN A 51 1.71 -15.58 4.68
N CYS A 52 2.88 -15.72 5.30
CA CYS A 52 3.83 -14.61 5.44
C CYS A 52 4.24 -14.09 4.06
N GLY A 53 4.21 -12.77 3.88
CA GLY A 53 4.50 -12.12 2.59
C GLY A 53 3.29 -12.01 1.64
N GLY A 54 2.22 -12.77 1.89
CA GLY A 54 0.92 -12.59 1.24
C GLY A 54 0.20 -11.32 1.72
N GLY A 55 -1.07 -11.17 1.37
CA GLY A 55 -1.85 -9.99 1.73
C GLY A 55 -3.34 -10.22 1.65
N ILE A 56 -4.10 -9.18 1.98
CA ILE A 56 -5.55 -9.14 1.82
C ILE A 56 -5.96 -8.08 0.81
N ILE A 57 -7.12 -8.33 0.21
CA ILE A 57 -7.83 -7.43 -0.67
C ILE A 57 -9.26 -7.35 -0.13
N VAL A 58 -9.67 -6.16 0.32
CA VAL A 58 -10.99 -5.92 0.87
C VAL A 58 -11.83 -5.23 -0.19
N TRP A 59 -12.99 -5.82 -0.45
CA TRP A 59 -14.00 -5.31 -1.36
C TRP A 59 -15.22 -4.85 -0.57
N GLN A 60 -15.90 -3.84 -1.09
CA GLN A 60 -17.18 -3.38 -0.58
C GLN A 60 -18.25 -3.70 -1.62
N ASN A 61 -19.36 -4.30 -1.18
CA ASN A 61 -20.44 -4.65 -2.10
C ASN A 61 -20.96 -3.41 -2.84
N GLY A 62 -21.01 -3.48 -4.17
CA GLY A 62 -21.41 -2.37 -5.05
C GLY A 62 -20.27 -1.44 -5.45
N VAL A 63 -19.02 -1.75 -5.09
CA VAL A 63 -17.82 -1.04 -5.55
C VAL A 63 -17.01 -1.99 -6.44
N ASP A 64 -16.76 -1.57 -7.68
CA ASP A 64 -16.06 -2.39 -8.69
C ASP A 64 -14.54 -2.49 -8.48
N PHE A 65 -14.00 -1.71 -7.54
CA PHE A 65 -12.58 -1.68 -7.20
C PHE A 65 -12.37 -2.00 -5.72
N PRO A 66 -11.22 -2.61 -5.37
CA PRO A 66 -10.92 -2.92 -3.98
C PRO A 66 -10.82 -1.64 -3.16
N VAL A 67 -11.49 -1.62 -2.02
CA VAL A 67 -11.51 -0.45 -1.12
C VAL A 67 -10.24 -0.38 -0.28
N PHE A 68 -9.61 -1.52 0.00
CA PHE A 68 -8.39 -1.58 0.81
C PHE A 68 -7.56 -2.80 0.43
N THR A 69 -6.26 -2.63 0.29
CA THR A 69 -5.31 -3.74 0.12
C THR A 69 -4.12 -3.55 1.03
N GLY A 70 -3.59 -4.66 1.54
CA GLY A 70 -2.46 -4.62 2.46
C GLY A 70 -1.72 -5.94 2.52
N GLN A 71 -0.44 -5.86 2.83
CA GLN A 71 0.42 -7.02 3.01
C GLN A 71 0.34 -7.51 4.47
N ILE A 72 0.50 -8.82 4.67
CA ILE A 72 0.72 -9.43 5.98
C ILE A 72 2.16 -9.10 6.41
N GLU A 73 2.29 -8.39 7.52
CA GLU A 73 3.60 -8.01 8.11
C GLU A 73 3.89 -8.80 9.39
N PHE A 74 2.85 -9.18 10.12
CA PHE A 74 2.98 -10.05 11.28
C PHE A 74 1.99 -11.20 11.21
N PHE A 75 2.42 -12.34 11.73
CA PHE A 75 1.65 -13.57 11.78
C PHE A 75 1.91 -14.23 13.13
N GLN A 76 0.88 -14.41 13.92
CA GLN A 76 0.98 -14.98 15.26
C GLN A 76 -0.09 -16.05 15.46
N ARG A 77 0.33 -17.21 15.94
CA ARG A 77 -0.58 -18.23 16.45
C ARG A 77 -0.67 -18.07 17.95
N TYR A 78 -1.88 -18.17 18.49
CA TYR A 78 -2.10 -18.00 19.90
C TYR A 78 -3.11 -19.02 20.42
N TRP A 79 -2.81 -19.55 21.60
CA TRP A 79 -3.61 -20.53 22.33
C TRP A 79 -3.85 -19.98 23.72
N THR A 80 -5.10 -19.96 24.17
CA THR A 80 -5.44 -19.56 25.54
C THR A 80 -6.34 -20.61 26.17
N VAL A 81 -6.27 -20.72 27.49
CA VAL A 81 -7.06 -21.68 28.29
C VAL A 81 -8.52 -21.25 28.49
N GLU A 82 -8.89 -20.03 28.10
CA GLU A 82 -10.24 -19.49 28.33
C GLU A 82 -11.00 -19.17 27.04
N GLN A 83 -10.41 -18.38 26.13
CA GLN A 83 -11.12 -17.82 24.95
C GLN A 83 -10.72 -18.46 23.62
N HIS A 84 -9.55 -19.09 23.56
CA HIS A 84 -8.99 -19.73 22.36
C HIS A 84 -8.60 -21.18 22.65
N THR A 85 -9.46 -21.87 23.40
CA THR A 85 -9.30 -23.28 23.76
C THR A 85 -9.51 -24.20 22.55
N GLY A 86 -8.90 -25.39 22.59
CA GLY A 86 -8.98 -26.36 21.50
C GLY A 86 -7.94 -26.11 20.41
N VAL A 87 -8.37 -25.86 19.17
CA VAL A 87 -7.45 -25.74 18.01
C VAL A 87 -6.61 -24.46 18.00
N GLY A 88 -6.98 -23.46 18.80
CA GLY A 88 -6.33 -22.14 18.84
C GLY A 88 -6.83 -21.18 17.78
N SER A 89 -6.10 -20.10 17.60
CA SER A 89 -6.44 -19.05 16.66
C SER A 89 -5.21 -18.41 16.03
N VAL A 90 -5.40 -17.81 14.86
CA VAL A 90 -4.37 -17.15 14.07
C VAL A 90 -4.71 -15.67 13.99
N PHE A 91 -3.77 -14.86 14.41
CA PHE A 91 -3.82 -13.41 14.35
C PHE A 91 -2.83 -12.93 13.30
N VAL A 92 -3.33 -12.21 12.31
CA VAL A 92 -2.51 -11.61 11.26
C VAL A 92 -2.84 -10.13 11.13
N GLY A 93 -1.89 -9.39 10.59
CA GLY A 93 -2.16 -8.01 10.20
C GLY A 93 -0.97 -7.36 9.55
N GLY A 94 -1.16 -6.09 9.26
CA GLY A 94 -0.15 -5.27 8.62
C GLY A 94 -0.67 -3.91 8.21
N LYS A 95 0.09 -3.24 7.36
CA LYS A 95 -0.25 -1.93 6.80
C LYS A 95 -0.84 -2.08 5.40
N CYS A 96 -1.60 -1.07 4.98
CA CYS A 96 -2.06 -0.99 3.60
C CYS A 96 -0.89 -0.70 2.63
N ASP A 97 -1.14 -0.90 1.35
CA ASP A 97 -0.10 -0.73 0.31
C ASP A 97 0.39 0.73 0.16
N ASN A 98 -0.33 1.73 0.70
CA ASN A 98 0.19 3.10 0.83
C ASN A 98 1.50 3.20 1.61
N LYS A 99 1.86 2.17 2.40
CA LYS A 99 3.18 2.06 3.05
C LYS A 99 4.35 2.21 2.06
N LEU A 100 4.15 1.88 0.78
CA LEU A 100 5.18 2.00 -0.26
C LEU A 100 5.67 3.44 -0.46
N ALA A 101 4.77 4.42 -0.29
CA ALA A 101 5.17 5.83 -0.32
C ALA A 101 5.97 6.22 0.93
N TYR A 102 5.59 5.69 2.11
CA TYR A 102 6.27 5.99 3.38
C TYR A 102 7.64 5.32 3.51
N SER A 103 7.92 4.27 2.74
CA SER A 103 9.23 3.58 2.75
C SER A 103 10.26 4.17 1.78
N ARG A 104 9.95 5.31 1.14
CA ARG A 104 10.78 5.90 0.08
C ARG A 104 11.07 7.37 0.34
N LEU A 105 12.22 7.80 -0.18
CA LEU A 105 12.69 9.17 -0.07
C LEU A 105 12.54 9.89 -1.41
N ALA A 106 12.17 11.16 -1.36
CA ALA A 106 12.22 12.07 -2.49
C ALA A 106 13.66 12.54 -2.71
N PHE A 107 14.35 11.93 -3.68
CA PHE A 107 15.72 12.29 -3.99
C PHE A 107 15.82 13.66 -4.66
N PRO A 108 16.87 14.46 -4.34
CA PRO A 108 17.16 15.69 -5.08
C PRO A 108 17.36 15.44 -6.58
N ASP A 109 18.00 14.33 -6.95
CA ASP A 109 18.06 13.88 -8.34
C ASP A 109 17.57 12.43 -8.48
N PRO A 110 16.32 12.22 -8.92
CA PRO A 110 15.76 10.88 -9.09
C PRO A 110 16.44 10.04 -10.17
N SER A 111 17.19 10.67 -11.11
CA SER A 111 17.93 9.94 -12.15
C SER A 111 19.26 9.37 -11.66
N LYS A 112 19.73 9.76 -10.46
CA LYS A 112 20.99 9.30 -9.89
C LYS A 112 20.80 8.28 -8.79
N ALA A 113 21.69 7.29 -8.72
CA ALA A 113 21.74 6.36 -7.61
C ALA A 113 22.03 7.08 -6.28
N VAL A 114 21.73 6.45 -5.14
CA VAL A 114 21.92 7.06 -3.81
C VAL A 114 23.38 7.49 -3.58
N GLY A 115 24.34 6.66 -3.99
CA GLY A 115 25.77 6.97 -3.87
C GLY A 115 26.27 8.09 -4.78
N GLN A 116 25.47 8.55 -5.73
CA GLN A 116 25.83 9.60 -6.70
C GLN A 116 25.10 10.94 -6.44
N GLN A 117 24.31 11.03 -5.36
CA GLN A 117 23.56 12.24 -5.03
C GLN A 117 24.46 13.43 -4.69
N TYR A 118 25.73 13.22 -4.34
CA TYR A 118 26.70 14.29 -4.14
C TYR A 118 26.93 15.14 -5.41
N GLN A 119 26.60 14.60 -6.59
CA GLN A 119 26.69 15.30 -7.87
C GLN A 119 25.38 16.03 -8.24
N ALA A 120 24.35 15.95 -7.41
CA ALA A 120 23.07 16.62 -7.62
C ALA A 120 23.07 17.99 -6.94
N LYS A 121 22.04 18.79 -7.25
CA LYS A 121 21.72 19.98 -6.43
C LYS A 121 21.28 19.53 -5.04
N GLU A 122 21.43 20.40 -4.05
CA GLU A 122 21.02 20.13 -2.66
C GLU A 122 19.54 19.77 -2.53
N SER A 123 18.67 20.37 -3.33
CA SER A 123 17.24 20.09 -3.37
C SER A 123 16.69 20.28 -4.79
N ARG A 124 15.51 19.69 -5.05
CA ARG A 124 14.78 19.85 -6.32
C ARG A 124 13.41 20.44 -6.08
N GLY A 125 12.97 21.31 -7.00
CA GLY A 125 11.61 21.80 -7.00
C GLY A 125 10.64 20.74 -7.52
N ALA A 126 9.55 20.52 -6.79
CA ALA A 126 8.38 19.79 -7.28
C ALA A 126 7.29 20.82 -7.60
N SER A 127 6.86 20.84 -8.86
CA SER A 127 5.85 21.78 -9.35
C SER A 127 4.94 21.15 -10.40
N GLY A 128 3.69 21.60 -10.47
CA GLY A 128 2.67 21.10 -11.37
C GLY A 128 1.31 21.09 -10.67
N SER A 129 0.26 20.62 -11.33
CA SER A 129 -0.97 20.28 -10.60
C SER A 129 -0.68 19.23 -9.53
N ALA A 130 -1.44 19.21 -8.44
CA ALA A 130 -1.18 18.28 -7.34
C ALA A 130 -1.18 16.81 -7.80
N GLY A 131 -2.07 16.44 -8.72
CA GLY A 131 -2.11 15.11 -9.33
C GLY A 131 -0.84 14.79 -10.13
N GLU A 132 -0.35 15.73 -10.95
CA GLU A 132 0.88 15.57 -11.72
C GLU A 132 2.10 15.42 -10.81
N ALA A 133 2.21 16.27 -9.78
CA ALA A 133 3.30 16.22 -8.82
C ALA A 133 3.31 14.89 -8.07
N LEU A 134 2.16 14.45 -7.53
CA LEU A 134 2.02 13.15 -6.86
C LEU A 134 2.42 11.99 -7.78
N TRP A 135 1.88 11.98 -9.00
CA TRP A 135 2.15 10.95 -9.99
C TRP A 135 3.64 10.88 -10.33
N TRP A 136 4.26 12.04 -10.58
CA TRP A 136 5.66 12.11 -10.98
C TRP A 136 6.58 11.58 -9.88
N GLU A 137 6.35 12.00 -8.63
CA GLU A 137 7.18 11.56 -7.50
C GLU A 137 7.03 10.06 -7.23
N LEU A 138 5.80 9.54 -7.26
CA LEU A 138 5.57 8.11 -7.04
C LEU A 138 6.16 7.27 -8.18
N ASP A 139 6.01 7.68 -9.45
CA ASP A 139 6.54 6.94 -10.59
C ASP A 139 8.07 6.89 -10.62
N HIS A 140 8.75 7.99 -10.28
CA HIS A 140 10.22 8.04 -10.25
C HIS A 140 10.83 7.43 -8.97
N ALA A 141 10.03 7.22 -7.92
CA ALA A 141 10.50 6.61 -6.68
C ALA A 141 10.25 5.09 -6.61
N ILE A 142 9.11 4.60 -7.11
CA ILE A 142 8.70 3.19 -7.02
C ILE A 142 8.12 2.59 -8.30
N GLY A 143 7.67 3.44 -9.23
CA GLY A 143 7.02 3.00 -10.46
C GLY A 143 8.00 2.58 -11.56
N PRO A 144 7.48 2.26 -12.76
CA PRO A 144 8.29 1.81 -13.89
C PRO A 144 9.36 2.81 -14.38
N ARG A 145 9.19 4.11 -14.12
CA ARG A 145 10.21 5.12 -14.46
C ARG A 145 11.28 5.31 -13.39
N ALA A 146 11.17 4.66 -12.24
CA ALA A 146 12.22 4.68 -11.23
C ALA A 146 13.48 3.97 -11.75
N LEU A 147 14.64 4.28 -11.15
CA LEU A 147 15.86 3.52 -11.38
C LEU A 147 15.65 2.03 -11.05
N PRO A 148 16.30 1.09 -11.76
CA PRO A 148 16.10 -0.35 -11.57
C PRO A 148 16.15 -0.79 -10.10
N ASP A 149 17.09 -0.26 -9.31
CA ASP A 149 17.24 -0.60 -7.89
C ASP A 149 16.12 -0.04 -6.97
N ARG A 150 15.32 0.91 -7.48
CA ARG A 150 14.23 1.56 -6.76
C ARG A 150 12.86 1.01 -7.16
N GLN A 151 12.74 0.45 -8.35
CA GLN A 151 11.49 -0.11 -8.86
C GLN A 151 10.92 -1.15 -7.89
N VAL A 152 9.61 -1.09 -7.66
CA VAL A 152 8.89 -2.11 -6.90
C VAL A 152 8.14 -3.00 -7.89
N PRO A 153 8.48 -4.31 -7.99
CA PRO A 153 7.81 -5.20 -8.92
C PRO A 153 6.29 -5.23 -8.71
N GLY A 154 5.53 -5.08 -9.79
CA GLY A 154 4.07 -5.09 -9.77
C GLY A 154 3.40 -3.76 -9.39
N VAL A 155 4.17 -2.70 -9.13
CA VAL A 155 3.61 -1.35 -9.00
C VAL A 155 3.49 -0.73 -10.39
N GLU A 156 2.25 -0.39 -10.75
CA GLU A 156 1.94 0.43 -11.91
C GLU A 156 1.42 1.79 -11.45
N VAL A 157 1.95 2.85 -12.03
CA VAL A 157 1.40 4.21 -11.86
C VAL A 157 0.63 4.51 -13.15
N GLY A 158 -0.65 4.88 -13.02
CA GLY A 158 -1.58 5.05 -14.15
C GLY A 158 -1.23 6.21 -15.10
N GLY A 159 -2.22 6.74 -15.82
CA GLY A 159 -2.01 7.96 -16.62
C GLY A 159 -1.71 9.18 -15.74
N LEU A 160 -0.98 10.16 -16.29
CA LEU A 160 -0.69 11.44 -15.63
C LEU A 160 -2.01 12.22 -15.41
N PRO A 161 -2.44 12.49 -14.17
CA PRO A 161 -3.68 13.17 -13.90
C PRO A 161 -3.44 14.68 -13.68
N ALA A 162 -3.98 15.52 -14.54
CA ALA A 162 -3.97 16.98 -14.36
C ALA A 162 -5.12 17.42 -13.42
N VAL A 163 -5.03 17.06 -12.13
CA VAL A 163 -6.07 17.33 -11.13
C VAL A 163 -5.54 18.12 -9.93
N GLY A 164 -6.37 18.98 -9.39
CA GLY A 164 -6.07 19.79 -8.20
C GLY A 164 -5.20 21.02 -8.48
N ASP A 165 -5.10 21.85 -7.45
CA ASP A 165 -4.34 23.10 -7.50
C ASP A 165 -2.84 22.87 -7.65
N THR A 166 -2.13 23.91 -8.09
CA THR A 166 -0.68 23.86 -8.25
C THR A 166 0.04 23.60 -6.92
N VAL A 167 0.93 22.62 -6.93
CA VAL A 167 1.95 22.39 -5.90
C VAL A 167 3.22 23.14 -6.30
N ALA A 168 3.88 23.74 -5.32
CA ALA A 168 5.22 24.30 -5.46
C ALA A 168 5.96 24.04 -4.14
N ASP A 169 6.84 23.05 -4.14
CA ASP A 169 7.61 22.63 -2.96
C ASP A 169 9.06 22.34 -3.34
N ARG A 170 9.94 22.25 -2.35
CA ARG A 170 11.34 21.85 -2.53
C ARG A 170 11.60 20.57 -1.74
N LEU A 171 12.06 19.54 -2.43
CA LEU A 171 12.32 18.22 -1.86
C LEU A 171 13.82 17.99 -1.67
N ARG A 172 14.18 17.47 -0.49
CA ARG A 172 15.53 17.06 -0.11
C ARG A 172 15.48 15.83 0.80
N PHE A 173 15.53 14.65 0.20
CA PHE A 173 15.49 13.38 0.93
C PHE A 173 14.29 13.26 1.88
N ASP A 174 13.20 13.98 1.60
CA ASP A 174 12.00 13.93 2.41
C ASP A 174 11.33 12.56 2.27
N VAL A 175 10.64 12.13 3.33
CA VAL A 175 9.82 10.91 3.25
C VAL A 175 8.65 11.18 2.32
N LEU A 176 8.56 10.41 1.24
CA LEU A 176 7.61 10.65 0.16
C LEU A 176 6.16 10.53 0.65
N GLY A 177 5.86 9.55 1.50
CA GLY A 177 4.55 9.40 2.14
C GLY A 177 4.11 10.65 2.91
N THR A 178 5.02 11.25 3.68
CA THR A 178 4.72 12.48 4.44
C THR A 178 4.46 13.66 3.53
N LYS A 179 5.29 13.86 2.49
CA LYS A 179 5.14 14.97 1.54
C LYS A 179 3.88 14.86 0.70
N THR A 180 3.59 13.67 0.20
CA THR A 180 2.37 13.42 -0.58
C THR A 180 1.12 13.61 0.29
N GLU A 181 1.15 13.24 1.57
CA GLU A 181 0.07 13.53 2.51
C GLU A 181 -0.16 15.03 2.70
N GLU A 182 0.91 15.80 2.92
CA GLU A 182 0.85 17.27 3.05
C GLU A 182 0.20 17.90 1.82
N TRP A 183 0.63 17.49 0.62
CA TRP A 183 0.08 18.01 -0.63
C TRP A 183 -1.39 17.60 -0.83
N CYS A 184 -1.74 16.35 -0.55
CA CYS A 184 -3.13 15.87 -0.62
C CYS A 184 -4.05 16.68 0.28
N ARG A 185 -3.61 16.96 1.51
CA ARG A 185 -4.36 17.77 2.47
C ARG A 185 -4.49 19.22 2.03
N ALA A 186 -3.39 19.83 1.54
CA ALA A 186 -3.37 21.23 1.16
C ALA A 186 -4.14 21.52 -0.15
N LYS A 187 -4.22 20.54 -1.05
CA LYS A 187 -4.75 20.72 -2.42
C LYS A 187 -6.04 19.95 -2.68
N ASN A 188 -6.60 19.33 -1.64
CA ASN A 188 -7.85 18.55 -1.68
C ASN A 188 -7.86 17.48 -2.80
N VAL A 189 -6.74 16.79 -2.95
CA VAL A 189 -6.60 15.63 -3.85
C VAL A 189 -6.30 14.39 -3.03
N GLY A 190 -6.48 13.22 -3.64
CA GLY A 190 -6.09 11.98 -2.99
C GLY A 190 -5.62 10.89 -3.92
N TYR A 191 -4.80 10.01 -3.37
CA TYR A 191 -4.31 8.82 -4.04
C TYR A 191 -4.40 7.61 -3.11
N ARG A 192 -4.40 6.42 -3.72
CA ARG A 192 -4.36 5.15 -3.01
C ARG A 192 -3.66 4.10 -3.87
N PHE A 193 -2.78 3.33 -3.26
CA PHE A 193 -2.30 2.09 -3.85
C PHE A 193 -3.30 0.99 -3.56
N VAL A 194 -3.73 0.32 -4.62
CA VAL A 194 -4.60 -0.84 -4.53
C VAL A 194 -4.06 -1.98 -5.40
N CYS A 195 -4.15 -3.20 -4.88
CA CYS A 195 -3.89 -4.41 -5.65
C CYS A 195 -5.20 -4.86 -6.30
N ASP A 196 -5.27 -4.76 -7.62
CA ASP A 196 -6.36 -5.31 -8.41
C ASP A 196 -5.91 -6.68 -8.98
N PRO A 197 -6.46 -7.80 -8.50
CA PRO A 197 -6.08 -9.13 -8.96
C PRO A 197 -6.66 -9.47 -10.34
N ASP A 198 -7.70 -8.76 -10.79
CA ASP A 198 -8.38 -9.02 -12.06
C ASP A 198 -7.70 -8.27 -13.22
N ARG A 199 -6.92 -7.23 -12.90
CA ARG A 199 -6.02 -6.56 -13.83
C ARG A 199 -4.80 -7.44 -14.11
N LYS A 200 -4.95 -8.38 -15.06
CA LYS A 200 -3.87 -9.26 -15.53
C LYS A 200 -2.62 -8.43 -15.87
N ARG A 201 -1.48 -8.80 -15.28
CA ARG A 201 -0.13 -8.33 -15.68
C ARG A 201 0.01 -8.53 -17.20
N ARG A 202 0.08 -7.43 -17.96
CA ARG A 202 0.46 -7.46 -19.37
C ARG A 202 1.96 -7.32 -19.50
#